data_AF-A0A5N6QFW9-F1
#
_entry.id   AF-A0A5N6QFW9-F1
#
_cell.length_a   1.000
_cell.length_b   1.000
_cell.length_c   1.000
_cell.angle_alpha   90.00
_cell.angle_beta   90.00
_cell.angle_gamma   90.00
#
_symmetry.space_group_name_H-M   'P 1'
#
loop_
_entity.id
_entity.type
_entity.pdbx_description
1 polymer ?
#
loop_
_entity_poly.entity_id
_entity_poly.type
_entity_poly.pdbx_seq_one_letter_code
_entity_poly.pdbx_strand_id
1 'polypeptide(L)'
;MGNLDLGFVDSSSPQREFKPLDPKEFRQHAHKMVNFIADYYKQIETFPVLSQVQPDYLRNRLPGAAPYLPESLDTILTDVTDHIIPGMTHWLSLNFFAFFPATISTAAFLEEMLCTSFNDVWFNWLASPAATELEIIVMDWLASMLKLPKSFMFFGTSGGVIQNTSSEAILVTLVAARDHVLRAKGTDDAIQKLVVYCSDQIHSTESTH
;
A
#
# COMPACT_ATOMS: atom_id res chain seq x y z
N MET A 1 -38.86 49.12 -12.84
CA MET A 1 -38.43 47.71 -12.69
C MET A 1 -36.93 47.74 -12.52
N GLY A 2 -36.47 47.33 -11.33
CA GLY A 2 -35.17 47.68 -10.76
C GLY A 2 -33.97 47.09 -11.50
N ASN A 3 -32.98 47.95 -11.69
CA ASN A 3 -31.62 47.64 -12.10
C ASN A 3 -30.97 46.85 -10.95
N LEU A 4 -30.52 45.62 -11.19
CA LEU A 4 -29.76 44.87 -10.20
C LEU A 4 -28.31 45.33 -10.30
N ASP A 5 -27.87 46.03 -9.26
CA ASP A 5 -26.50 46.47 -9.03
C ASP A 5 -25.54 45.29 -9.20
N LEU A 6 -24.71 45.37 -10.25
CA LEU A 6 -23.46 44.63 -10.35
C LEU A 6 -22.51 45.21 -9.30
N GLY A 7 -22.65 44.71 -8.07
CA GLY A 7 -21.69 44.93 -7.00
C GLY A 7 -20.31 44.50 -7.48
N PHE A 8 -19.41 45.47 -7.58
CA PHE A 8 -17.98 45.31 -7.74
C PHE A 8 -17.49 44.24 -6.74
N VAL A 9 -17.14 43.06 -7.25
CA VAL A 9 -16.23 42.17 -6.53
C VAL A 9 -14.86 42.79 -6.67
N ASP A 10 -14.37 43.39 -5.58
CA ASP A 10 -13.01 43.88 -5.47
C ASP A 10 -12.03 42.74 -5.76
N SER A 11 -11.46 42.75 -6.97
CA SER A 11 -10.54 41.74 -7.49
C SER A 11 -9.11 41.91 -6.96
N SER A 12 -8.93 42.62 -5.85
CA SER A 12 -7.61 43.00 -5.32
C SER A 12 -7.08 42.11 -4.19
N SER A 13 -7.81 41.05 -3.80
CA SER A 13 -7.22 39.99 -2.98
C SER A 13 -6.46 39.02 -3.90
N PRO A 14 -5.15 38.79 -3.71
CA PRO A 14 -4.46 37.75 -4.46
C PRO A 14 -5.10 36.43 -4.08
N GLN A 15 -5.92 35.87 -4.99
CA GLN A 15 -6.38 34.49 -4.86
C GLN A 15 -5.12 33.64 -4.78
N ARG A 16 -4.85 33.11 -3.59
CA ARG A 16 -3.72 32.21 -3.37
C ARG A 16 -3.94 31.02 -4.29
N GLU A 17 -3.10 30.91 -5.31
CA GLU A 17 -3.14 29.81 -6.26
C GLU A 17 -3.07 28.49 -5.48
N PHE A 18 -4.06 27.61 -5.66
CA PHE A 18 -4.09 26.32 -4.98
C PHE A 18 -2.97 25.44 -5.55
N LYS A 19 -1.98 25.14 -4.72
CA LYS A 19 -0.83 24.31 -5.05
C LYS A 19 -0.81 23.09 -4.14
N PRO A 20 -1.41 21.96 -4.54
CA PRO A 20 -1.46 20.77 -3.70
C PRO A 20 -0.06 20.19 -3.42
N LEU A 21 0.94 20.53 -4.24
CA LEU A 21 2.33 20.14 -4.06
C LEU A 21 3.24 21.38 -4.11
N ASP A 22 3.43 22.04 -2.97
CA ASP A 22 4.46 23.05 -2.77
C ASP A 22 5.67 22.44 -2.02
N PRO A 23 6.90 22.48 -2.57
CA PRO A 23 8.06 21.84 -1.94
C PRO A 23 8.42 22.35 -0.54
N LYS A 24 8.09 23.61 -0.21
CA LYS A 24 8.38 24.16 1.13
C LYS A 24 7.36 23.65 2.13
N GLU A 25 6.09 23.68 1.77
CA GLU A 25 5.00 23.13 2.58
C GLU A 25 5.18 21.62 2.77
N PHE A 26 5.49 20.89 1.69
CA PHE A 26 5.81 19.45 1.73
C PHE A 26 6.91 19.16 2.74
N ARG A 27 8.04 19.90 2.70
CA ARG A 27 9.15 19.68 3.64
C ARG A 27 8.71 19.90 5.09
N GLN A 28 7.96 20.96 5.35
CA GLN A 28 7.47 21.26 6.70
C GLN A 28 6.54 20.16 7.22
N HIS A 29 5.56 19.76 6.42
CA HIS A 29 4.60 18.71 6.77
C HIS A 29 5.25 17.33 6.88
N ALA A 30 6.17 16.98 5.98
CA ALA A 30 6.90 15.72 6.03
C ALA A 30 7.76 15.59 7.28
N HIS A 31 8.50 16.63 7.68
CA HIS A 31 9.27 16.59 8.93
C HIS A 31 8.38 16.43 10.16
N LYS A 32 7.21 17.08 10.17
CA LYS A 32 6.22 16.92 11.23
C LYS A 32 5.70 15.49 11.31
N MET A 33 5.38 14.89 10.17
CA MET A 33 4.93 13.50 10.09
C MET A 33 6.02 12.52 10.56
N VAL A 34 7.28 12.73 10.17
CA VAL A 34 8.41 11.90 10.63
C VAL A 34 8.54 11.95 12.15
N ASN A 35 8.43 13.13 12.76
CA ASN A 35 8.46 13.28 14.22
C ASN A 35 7.29 12.53 14.87
N PHE A 36 6.08 12.69 14.33
CA PHE A 36 4.88 11.99 14.82
C PHE A 36 5.04 10.46 14.78
N ILE A 37 5.53 9.90 13.68
CA ILE A 37 5.76 8.45 13.52
C ILE A 37 6.85 7.96 14.48
N ALA A 38 7.94 8.70 14.62
CA ALA A 38 9.01 8.35 15.56
C ALA A 38 8.51 8.34 17.01
N ASP A 39 7.67 9.31 17.38
CA ASP A 39 7.09 9.39 18.72
C ASP A 39 6.03 8.31 18.96
N TYR A 40 5.29 7.90 17.92
CA TYR A 40 4.43 6.72 17.96
C TYR A 40 5.25 5.44 18.24
N TYR A 41 6.35 5.20 17.52
CA TYR A 41 7.20 4.03 17.77
C TYR A 41 7.80 4.01 19.18
N LYS A 42 8.16 5.17 19.75
CA LYS A 42 8.64 5.25 21.14
C LYS A 42 7.54 4.89 22.15
N GLN A 43 6.29 5.19 21.84
CA GLN A 43 5.16 5.04 22.75
C GLN A 43 4.34 3.76 22.51
N ILE A 44 4.66 3.00 21.46
CA ILE A 44 3.82 1.89 21.01
C ILE A 44 3.52 0.85 22.10
N GLU A 45 4.49 0.61 22.99
CA GLU A 45 4.36 -0.32 24.13
C GLU A 45 3.46 0.20 25.26
N THR A 46 3.06 1.47 25.23
CA THR A 46 2.12 2.03 26.22
C THR A 46 0.66 1.79 25.82
N PHE A 47 0.39 1.47 24.55
CA PHE A 47 -0.95 1.18 24.05
C PHE A 47 -1.33 -0.28 24.27
N PRO A 48 -2.63 -0.59 24.47
CA PRO A 48 -3.10 -1.98 24.47
C PRO A 48 -2.88 -2.61 23.09
N VAL A 49 -2.18 -3.74 23.02
CA VAL A 49 -1.83 -4.42 21.75
C VAL A 49 -3.03 -4.63 20.84
N LEU A 50 -4.14 -5.13 21.40
CA LEU A 50 -5.42 -5.29 20.71
C LEU A 50 -6.34 -4.11 21.04
N SER A 51 -6.95 -3.51 20.01
CA SER A 51 -7.93 -2.44 20.22
C SER A 51 -9.12 -2.91 21.05
N GLN A 52 -9.64 -2.00 21.89
CA GLN A 52 -10.75 -2.24 22.81
C GLN A 52 -12.05 -1.54 22.38
N VAL A 53 -12.06 -0.96 21.18
CA VAL A 53 -13.23 -0.24 20.65
C VAL A 53 -14.32 -1.21 20.18
N GLN A 54 -15.55 -0.71 20.12
CA GLN A 54 -16.68 -1.45 19.56
C GLN A 54 -16.81 -1.18 18.05
N PRO A 55 -17.48 -2.07 17.28
CA PRO A 55 -17.88 -1.76 15.92
C PRO A 55 -18.61 -0.42 15.82
N ASP A 56 -18.44 0.27 14.69
CA ASP A 56 -19.01 1.60 14.41
C ASP A 56 -18.55 2.77 15.30
N TYR A 57 -17.58 2.57 16.22
CA TYR A 57 -17.13 3.65 17.12
C TYR A 57 -16.66 4.92 16.38
N LEU A 58 -15.98 4.75 15.24
CA LEU A 58 -15.39 5.85 14.48
C LEU A 58 -16.45 6.69 13.76
N ARG A 59 -17.55 6.07 13.33
CA ARG A 59 -18.66 6.76 12.66
C ARG A 59 -19.31 7.82 13.54
N ASN A 60 -19.33 7.58 14.86
CA ASN A 60 -19.88 8.52 15.84
C ASN A 60 -18.88 9.62 16.24
N ARG A 61 -17.62 9.53 15.81
CA ARG A 61 -16.55 10.50 16.12
C ARG A 61 -16.22 11.43 14.95
N LEU A 62 -16.49 11.00 13.73
CA LEU A 62 -16.22 11.78 12.52
C LEU A 62 -17.48 12.52 12.01
N PRO A 63 -17.30 13.64 11.29
CA PRO A 63 -18.41 14.32 10.62
C PRO A 63 -19.13 13.40 9.62
N GLY A 64 -20.44 13.58 9.47
CA GLY A 64 -21.25 12.79 8.52
C GLY A 64 -21.03 13.12 7.04
N ALA A 65 -20.26 14.16 6.73
CA ALA A 65 -19.91 14.58 5.38
C ALA A 65 -18.49 15.17 5.35
N ALA A 66 -17.84 15.12 4.18
CA ALA A 66 -16.53 15.72 4.00
C ALA A 66 -16.57 17.25 4.18
N PRO A 67 -15.52 17.86 4.77
CA PRO A 67 -15.47 19.30 4.99
C PRO A 67 -15.41 20.06 3.66
N TYR A 68 -16.11 21.20 3.59
CA TYR A 68 -16.07 22.10 2.42
C TYR A 68 -14.84 23.00 2.38
N LEU A 69 -14.24 23.26 3.55
CA LEU A 69 -13.07 24.13 3.71
C LEU A 69 -11.88 23.30 4.19
N PRO A 70 -10.64 23.70 3.86
CA PRO A 70 -9.45 22.98 4.28
C PRO A 70 -9.29 23.00 5.80
N GLU A 71 -8.84 21.88 6.35
CA GLU A 71 -8.43 21.75 7.74
C GLU A 71 -6.90 21.68 7.83
N SER A 72 -6.35 22.12 8.97
CA SER A 72 -4.90 22.10 9.18
C SER A 72 -4.40 20.68 9.44
N LEU A 73 -3.14 20.40 9.05
CA LEU A 73 -2.50 19.12 9.39
C LEU A 73 -2.44 18.87 10.90
N ASP A 74 -2.36 19.94 11.72
CA ASP A 74 -2.40 19.85 13.17
C ASP A 74 -3.72 19.28 13.69
N THR A 75 -4.84 19.76 13.14
CA THR A 75 -6.18 19.24 13.46
C THR A 75 -6.25 17.77 13.10
N ILE A 76 -5.81 17.41 11.90
CA ILE A 76 -5.84 16.02 11.41
C ILE A 76 -4.99 15.10 12.28
N LEU A 77 -3.76 15.48 12.64
CA LEU A 77 -2.89 14.67 13.51
C LEU A 77 -3.44 14.54 14.94
N THR A 78 -4.17 15.55 15.41
CA THR A 78 -4.91 15.47 16.69
C THR A 78 -6.01 14.41 16.58
N ASP A 79 -6.80 14.43 15.50
CA ASP A 79 -7.84 13.43 15.26
C ASP A 79 -7.27 12.01 15.10
N VAL A 80 -6.11 11.87 14.44
CA VAL A 80 -5.40 10.58 14.37
C VAL A 80 -5.06 10.07 15.77
N THR A 81 -4.56 10.94 16.64
CA THR A 81 -4.20 10.58 18.02
C THR A 81 -5.42 10.20 18.85
N ASP A 82 -6.50 10.98 18.76
CA ASP A 82 -7.66 10.84 19.64
C ASP A 82 -8.66 9.77 19.16
N HIS A 83 -8.70 9.49 17.85
CA HIS A 83 -9.75 8.67 17.24
C HIS A 83 -9.24 7.47 16.45
N ILE A 84 -8.04 7.55 15.85
CA ILE A 84 -7.49 6.46 15.05
C ILE A 84 -6.61 5.54 15.89
N ILE A 85 -5.59 6.06 16.57
CA ILE A 85 -4.64 5.26 17.37
C ILE A 85 -5.36 4.34 18.38
N PRO A 86 -6.38 4.77 19.14
CA PRO A 86 -7.10 3.88 20.07
C PRO A 86 -7.86 2.74 19.38
N GLY A 87 -8.22 2.91 18.11
CA GLY A 87 -8.89 1.91 17.29
C GLY A 87 -7.95 0.94 16.58
N MET A 88 -6.64 1.19 16.63
CA MET A 88 -5.66 0.33 15.97
C MET A 88 -5.32 -0.87 16.85
N THR A 89 -5.18 -2.03 16.21
CA THR A 89 -4.41 -3.14 16.78
C THR A 89 -2.95 -2.88 16.44
N HIS A 90 -2.07 -2.83 17.44
CA HIS A 90 -0.68 -2.43 17.27
C HIS A 90 0.20 -3.63 16.89
N TRP A 91 0.21 -3.96 15.60
CA TRP A 91 1.01 -5.06 15.01
C TRP A 91 2.52 -4.95 15.26
N LEU A 92 3.02 -3.72 15.45
CA LEU A 92 4.43 -3.45 15.70
C LEU A 92 4.80 -3.43 17.19
N SER A 93 3.84 -3.69 18.09
CA SER A 93 4.18 -3.89 19.50
C SER A 93 5.01 -5.16 19.66
N LEU A 94 6.02 -5.10 20.51
CA LEU A 94 6.85 -6.22 20.96
C LEU A 94 6.02 -7.33 21.64
N ASN A 95 4.80 -7.00 22.06
CA ASN A 95 3.86 -7.90 22.69
C ASN A 95 2.78 -8.45 21.72
N PHE A 96 2.92 -8.21 20.41
CA PHE A 96 2.04 -8.76 19.39
C PHE A 96 2.50 -10.15 18.93
N PHE A 97 1.72 -11.18 19.26
CA PHE A 97 2.02 -12.59 18.93
C PHE A 97 0.91 -13.28 18.13
N ALA A 98 -0.01 -12.51 17.54
CA ALA A 98 -1.07 -13.06 16.68
C ALA A 98 -0.57 -13.22 15.23
N PHE A 99 -1.13 -14.18 14.49
CA PHE A 99 -0.84 -14.44 13.07
C PHE A 99 0.68 -14.56 12.76
N PHE A 100 1.12 -13.94 11.65
CA PHE A 100 2.52 -13.77 11.29
C PHE A 100 2.92 -12.28 11.44
N PRO A 101 4.15 -11.98 11.85
CA PRO A 101 4.59 -10.62 12.09
C PRO A 101 4.68 -9.81 10.79
N ALA A 102 4.13 -8.60 10.80
CA ALA A 102 4.36 -7.60 9.76
C ALA A 102 5.69 -6.87 10.04
N THR A 103 6.81 -7.52 9.74
CA THR A 103 8.14 -6.99 10.06
C THR A 103 8.46 -5.74 9.26
N ILE A 104 9.05 -4.74 9.91
CA ILE A 104 9.45 -3.47 9.29
C ILE A 104 10.92 -3.17 9.59
N SER A 105 11.53 -2.34 8.74
CA SER A 105 12.84 -1.74 9.00
C SER A 105 12.84 -0.28 8.57
N THR A 106 13.75 0.52 9.15
CA THR A 106 13.95 1.91 8.73
C THR A 106 14.30 2.00 7.24
N ALA A 107 15.07 1.04 6.71
CA ALA A 107 15.45 1.02 5.30
C ALA A 107 14.23 0.85 4.38
N ALA A 108 13.35 -0.12 4.68
CA ALA A 108 12.12 -0.34 3.93
C ALA A 108 11.18 0.87 4.01
N PHE A 109 11.07 1.50 5.19
CA PHE A 109 10.23 2.69 5.34
C PHE A 109 10.74 3.89 4.52
N LEU A 110 12.05 4.12 4.49
CA LEU A 110 12.65 5.18 3.68
C LEU A 110 12.52 4.91 2.18
N GLU A 111 12.57 3.64 1.78
CA GLU A 111 12.35 3.22 0.39
C GLU A 111 10.89 3.42 -0.03
N GLU A 112 9.91 3.04 0.80
CA GLU A 112 8.49 3.33 0.55
C GLU A 112 8.23 4.85 0.40
N MET A 113 8.86 5.67 1.25
CA MET A 113 8.80 7.12 1.12
C MET A 113 9.38 7.60 -0.22
N LEU A 114 10.50 7.02 -0.66
CA LEU A 114 11.15 7.39 -1.91
C LEU A 114 10.31 6.97 -3.12
N CYS A 115 9.82 5.73 -3.15
CA CYS A 115 8.94 5.21 -4.19
C CYS A 115 7.66 6.04 -4.33
N THR A 116 7.02 6.36 -3.20
CA THR A 116 5.84 7.26 -3.19
C THR A 116 6.19 8.67 -3.66
N SER A 117 7.40 9.17 -3.39
CA SER A 117 7.82 10.52 -3.82
C SER A 117 8.04 10.63 -5.32
N PHE A 118 8.47 9.56 -5.98
CA PHE A 118 8.57 9.50 -7.44
C PHE A 118 7.19 9.32 -8.07
N ASN A 119 6.31 8.52 -7.44
CA ASN A 119 4.93 8.29 -7.91
C ASN A 119 4.85 7.93 -9.40
N ASP A 120 5.86 7.21 -9.87
CA ASP A 120 5.96 6.83 -11.25
C ASP A 120 5.17 5.53 -11.50
N VAL A 121 4.72 5.34 -12.74
CA VAL A 121 3.89 4.18 -13.13
C VAL A 121 4.68 3.27 -14.07
N TRP A 122 4.99 2.07 -13.62
CA TRP A 122 6.01 1.21 -14.24
C TRP A 122 5.44 0.03 -15.05
N PHE A 123 4.41 0.27 -15.87
CA PHE A 123 3.72 -0.81 -16.60
C PHE A 123 4.53 -1.37 -17.79
N ASN A 124 5.59 -0.68 -18.22
CA ASN A 124 6.56 -1.18 -19.18
C ASN A 124 7.92 -0.52 -18.98
N TRP A 125 8.95 -1.07 -19.61
CA TRP A 125 10.32 -0.57 -19.48
C TRP A 125 10.48 0.89 -19.93
N LEU A 126 9.74 1.35 -20.95
CA LEU A 126 9.82 2.75 -21.41
C LEU A 126 9.25 3.74 -20.38
N ALA A 127 8.26 3.30 -19.60
CA ALA A 127 7.66 4.11 -18.54
C ALA A 127 8.60 4.25 -17.34
N SER A 128 9.41 3.23 -17.05
CA SER A 128 10.60 3.36 -16.22
C SER A 128 11.62 2.25 -16.37
N PRO A 129 12.75 2.58 -17.02
CA PRO A 129 13.85 1.65 -17.17
C PRO A 129 14.46 1.28 -15.82
N ALA A 130 14.67 2.27 -14.95
CA ALA A 130 15.36 2.07 -13.68
C ALA A 130 14.60 1.14 -12.74
N ALA A 131 13.26 1.29 -12.64
CA ALA A 131 12.44 0.40 -11.82
C ALA A 131 12.50 -1.04 -12.34
N THR A 132 12.32 -1.22 -13.65
CA THR A 132 12.31 -2.54 -14.29
C THR A 132 13.67 -3.25 -14.14
N GLU A 133 14.78 -2.55 -14.40
CA GLU A 133 16.12 -3.14 -14.29
C GLU A 133 16.52 -3.41 -12.83
N LEU A 134 16.13 -2.53 -11.90
CA LEU A 134 16.41 -2.74 -10.49
C LEU A 134 15.66 -3.97 -9.95
N GLU A 135 14.39 -4.17 -10.34
CA GLU A 135 13.62 -5.35 -9.95
C GLU A 135 14.30 -6.64 -10.44
N ILE A 136 14.75 -6.67 -11.70
CA ILE A 136 15.49 -7.81 -12.27
C ILE A 136 16.73 -8.14 -11.42
N ILE A 137 17.54 -7.14 -11.09
CA ILE A 137 18.78 -7.31 -10.34
C ILE A 137 18.49 -7.80 -8.91
N VAL A 138 17.52 -7.18 -8.23
CA VAL A 138 17.16 -7.52 -6.85
C VAL A 138 16.58 -8.93 -6.75
N MET A 139 15.76 -9.35 -7.73
CA MET A 139 15.23 -10.72 -7.78
C MET A 139 16.35 -11.75 -7.96
N ASP A 140 17.36 -11.47 -8.79
CA ASP A 140 18.51 -12.37 -8.95
C ASP A 140 19.41 -12.41 -7.70
N TRP A 141 19.56 -11.28 -6.99
CA TRP A 141 20.23 -11.25 -5.68
C TRP A 141 19.49 -12.11 -4.65
N LEU A 142 18.17 -11.97 -4.55
CA LEU A 142 17.35 -12.76 -3.64
C LEU A 142 17.41 -14.26 -3.99
N ALA A 143 17.26 -14.62 -5.26
CA ALA A 143 17.37 -16.00 -5.72
C ALA A 143 18.74 -16.60 -5.37
N SER A 144 19.82 -15.81 -5.49
CA SER A 144 21.18 -16.22 -5.12
C SER A 144 21.33 -16.42 -3.61
N MET A 145 20.77 -15.53 -2.79
CA MET A 145 20.77 -15.66 -1.33
C MET A 145 20.00 -16.90 -0.86
N LEU A 146 18.90 -17.23 -1.54
CA LEU A 146 18.10 -18.43 -1.31
C LEU A 146 18.72 -19.71 -1.91
N LYS A 147 19.86 -19.59 -2.62
CA LYS A 147 20.56 -20.69 -3.31
C LYS A 147 19.66 -21.43 -4.32
N LEU A 148 18.77 -20.71 -4.99
CA LEU A 148 17.95 -21.27 -6.05
C LEU A 148 18.80 -21.58 -7.30
N PRO A 149 18.43 -22.59 -8.09
CA PRO A 149 19.14 -22.87 -9.34
C PRO A 149 18.95 -21.73 -10.34
N LYS A 150 19.92 -21.59 -11.26
CA LYS A 150 19.90 -20.55 -12.32
C LYS A 150 18.65 -20.60 -13.20
N SER A 151 17.90 -21.69 -13.19
CA SER A 151 16.61 -21.80 -13.87
C SER A 151 15.53 -20.88 -13.30
N PHE A 152 15.75 -20.21 -12.16
CA PHE A 152 14.85 -19.19 -11.59
C PHE A 152 15.40 -17.76 -11.70
N MET A 153 16.54 -17.57 -12.37
CA MET A 153 17.23 -16.27 -12.46
C MET A 153 17.09 -15.68 -13.85
N PHE A 154 17.02 -14.35 -13.93
CA PHE A 154 17.03 -13.55 -15.16
C PHE A 154 18.31 -13.73 -15.97
N PHE A 155 19.48 -13.73 -15.30
CA PHE A 155 20.76 -14.06 -15.94
C PHE A 155 20.97 -15.57 -16.13
N GLY A 156 19.90 -16.36 -16.09
CA GLY A 156 19.86 -17.80 -16.35
C GLY A 156 18.89 -18.13 -17.49
N THR A 157 17.75 -18.75 -17.16
CA THR A 157 16.74 -19.16 -18.14
C THR A 157 15.31 -18.75 -17.80
N SER A 158 15.09 -18.03 -16.70
CA SER A 158 13.75 -17.60 -16.26
C SER A 158 13.84 -16.25 -15.56
N GLY A 159 13.05 -16.01 -14.52
CA GLY A 159 13.11 -14.79 -13.73
C GLY A 159 12.10 -14.82 -12.60
N GLY A 160 11.90 -13.66 -11.98
CA GLY A 160 10.93 -13.45 -10.92
C GLY A 160 10.27 -12.08 -11.02
N VAL A 161 9.19 -11.87 -10.29
CA VAL A 161 8.46 -10.61 -10.28
C VAL A 161 8.01 -10.32 -8.85
N ILE A 162 8.07 -9.05 -8.44
CA ILE A 162 7.55 -8.59 -7.16
C ILE A 162 6.04 -8.39 -7.30
N GLN A 163 5.27 -8.96 -6.37
CA GLN A 163 3.81 -8.89 -6.37
C GLN A 163 3.34 -8.44 -4.98
N ASN A 164 2.13 -7.89 -4.91
CA ASN A 164 1.63 -7.33 -3.65
C ASN A 164 1.22 -8.42 -2.66
N THR A 165 0.73 -9.56 -3.15
CA THR A 165 0.24 -10.64 -2.29
C THR A 165 0.59 -12.03 -2.83
N SER A 166 0.67 -13.00 -1.93
CA SER A 166 0.84 -14.41 -2.31
C SER A 166 -0.34 -14.93 -3.14
N SER A 167 -1.57 -14.49 -2.84
CA SER A 167 -2.78 -14.87 -3.59
C SER A 167 -2.70 -14.48 -5.07
N GLU A 168 -2.18 -13.28 -5.36
CA GLU A 168 -1.97 -12.81 -6.73
C GLU A 168 -0.92 -13.66 -7.46
N ALA A 169 0.23 -13.92 -6.81
CA ALA A 169 1.26 -14.77 -7.39
C ALA A 169 0.75 -16.19 -7.69
N ILE A 170 -0.04 -16.77 -6.78
CA ILE A 170 -0.68 -18.07 -6.98
C ILE A 170 -1.70 -18.01 -8.12
N LEU A 171 -2.53 -16.97 -8.18
CA LEU A 171 -3.49 -16.79 -9.27
C LEU A 171 -2.78 -16.72 -10.64
N VAL A 172 -1.72 -15.93 -10.76
CA VAL A 172 -0.94 -15.78 -12.00
C VAL A 172 -0.34 -17.12 -12.42
N THR A 173 0.24 -17.87 -11.49
CA THR A 173 0.82 -19.19 -11.78
C THR A 173 -0.24 -20.23 -12.16
N LEU A 174 -1.40 -20.24 -11.50
CA LEU A 174 -2.54 -21.10 -11.84
C LEU A 174 -3.10 -20.77 -13.23
N VAL A 175 -3.26 -19.50 -13.57
CA VAL A 175 -3.72 -19.06 -14.89
C VAL A 175 -2.71 -19.46 -15.97
N ALA A 176 -1.41 -19.28 -15.73
CA ALA A 176 -0.36 -19.70 -16.66
C ALA A 176 -0.38 -21.21 -16.92
N ALA A 177 -0.54 -22.02 -15.86
CA ALA A 177 -0.64 -23.48 -15.96
C ALA A 177 -1.92 -23.92 -16.69
N ARG A 178 -3.07 -23.32 -16.33
CA ARG A 178 -4.36 -23.55 -17.00
C ARG A 178 -4.25 -23.30 -18.50
N ASP A 179 -3.77 -22.12 -18.88
CA ASP A 179 -3.72 -21.72 -20.29
C ASP A 179 -2.70 -22.55 -21.08
N HIS A 180 -1.61 -22.99 -20.46
CA HIS A 180 -0.66 -23.92 -21.07
C HIS A 180 -1.35 -25.24 -21.46
N VAL A 181 -2.15 -25.82 -20.57
CA VAL A 181 -2.89 -27.07 -20.85
C VAL A 181 -4.01 -26.86 -21.86
N LEU A 182 -4.78 -25.77 -21.74
CA LEU A 182 -5.89 -25.47 -22.65
C LEU A 182 -5.41 -25.22 -24.09
N ARG A 183 -4.24 -24.58 -24.28
CA ARG A 183 -3.63 -24.43 -25.62
C ARG A 183 -3.28 -25.77 -26.26
N ALA A 184 -2.93 -26.78 -25.47
CA ALA A 184 -2.58 -28.11 -25.98
C ALA A 184 -3.81 -29.02 -26.21
N LYS A 185 -4.88 -28.85 -25.42
CA LYS A 185 -6.04 -29.77 -25.41
C LYS A 185 -7.35 -29.19 -25.97
N GLY A 186 -7.43 -27.88 -26.21
CA GLY A 186 -8.65 -27.18 -26.61
C GLY A 186 -9.51 -26.75 -25.41
N THR A 187 -10.32 -25.70 -25.58
CA THR A 187 -11.04 -24.99 -24.51
C THR A 187 -12.34 -25.63 -24.07
N ASP A 188 -13.08 -26.25 -24.99
CA ASP A 188 -14.53 -26.43 -24.82
C ASP A 188 -14.92 -27.48 -23.77
N ASP A 189 -14.01 -28.39 -23.44
CA ASP A 189 -14.31 -29.53 -22.55
C ASP A 189 -13.19 -29.83 -21.54
N ALA A 190 -12.05 -29.13 -21.66
CA ALA A 190 -10.86 -29.41 -20.86
C ALA A 190 -10.83 -28.60 -19.55
N ILE A 191 -11.42 -27.40 -19.51
CA ILE A 191 -11.35 -26.52 -18.33
C ILE A 191 -12.07 -27.13 -17.12
N GLN A 192 -13.22 -27.78 -17.33
CA GLN A 192 -13.98 -28.45 -16.26
C GLN A 192 -13.29 -29.72 -15.74
N LYS A 193 -12.29 -30.23 -16.45
CA LYS A 193 -11.52 -31.44 -16.09
C LYS A 193 -10.20 -31.11 -15.39
N LEU A 194 -9.87 -29.83 -15.21
CA LEU A 194 -8.68 -29.42 -14.48
C LEU A 194 -8.92 -29.56 -12.99
N VAL A 195 -7.96 -30.18 -12.30
CA VAL A 195 -8.00 -30.41 -10.85
C VAL A 195 -6.78 -29.73 -10.23
N VAL A 196 -7.02 -28.93 -9.19
CA VAL A 196 -5.97 -28.33 -8.36
C VAL A 196 -5.84 -29.15 -7.09
N TYR A 197 -4.61 -29.49 -6.72
CA TYR A 197 -4.32 -30.24 -5.49
C TYR A 197 -3.69 -29.31 -4.46
N CYS A 198 -4.18 -29.34 -3.23
CA CYS A 198 -3.63 -28.60 -2.09
C CYS A 198 -3.73 -29.43 -0.80
N SER A 199 -2.99 -29.03 0.23
CA SER A 199 -3.08 -29.63 1.58
C SER A 199 -4.30 -29.10 2.33
N ASP A 200 -4.80 -29.85 3.31
CA ASP A 200 -5.89 -29.40 4.19
C ASP A 200 -5.45 -28.32 5.21
N GLN A 201 -4.13 -28.08 5.35
CA GLN A 201 -3.53 -27.04 6.19
C GLN A 201 -3.20 -25.74 5.44
N ILE A 202 -3.60 -25.62 4.17
CA ILE A 202 -3.18 -24.49 3.34
C ILE A 202 -3.88 -23.19 3.74
N HIS A 203 -3.29 -22.05 3.37
CA HIS A 203 -3.86 -20.75 3.66
C HIS A 203 -5.26 -20.62 3.03
N SER A 204 -6.19 -19.93 3.70
CA SER A 204 -7.59 -19.78 3.26
C SER A 204 -7.76 -19.15 1.87
N THR A 205 -6.71 -18.53 1.34
CA THR A 205 -6.68 -17.99 -0.04
C THR A 205 -6.61 -19.08 -1.11
N GLU A 206 -6.23 -20.30 -0.73
CA GLU A 206 -6.12 -21.46 -1.62
C GLU A 206 -7.23 -22.49 -1.38
N SER A 207 -7.96 -22.38 -0.25
CA SER A 207 -9.14 -23.20 -0.01
C SER A 207 -10.27 -22.76 -0.93
N THR A 208 -10.54 -23.58 -1.93
CA THR A 208 -11.82 -23.53 -2.66
C THR A 208 -12.86 -24.21 -1.77
N HIS A 209 -13.76 -23.41 -1.20
CA HIS A 209 -15.03 -23.91 -0.68
C HIS A 209 -16.06 -24.00 -1.80
#